data_AF-W0F353-F1
#
_entry.id   AF-W0F353-F1
#
_cell.length_a   1.000
_cell.length_b   1.000
_cell.length_c   1.000
_cell.angle_alpha   90.00
_cell.angle_beta   90.00
_cell.angle_gamma   90.00
#
_symmetry.space_group_name_H-M   'P 1'
#
loop_
_entity.id
_entity.type
_entity.pdbx_description
1 polymer ?
#
loop_
_entity_poly.entity_id
_entity_poly.type
_entity_poly.pdbx_seq_one_letter_code
_entity_poly.pdbx_strand_id
1 'polypeptide(L)'
;MPQITANKPAAVKDIMPVPAQRRSDPGIQPAHKILLQCKLSIGAVDDPFEQEADEMADKVMRLPEQNFVQRKCAQDEREERIQHSALIPFIQKKEFKSTGRANEETPALINETVIKSSLLSKYVGGDKIKAALLNAENFHVIQNYELKEYGDKCNQGNIADIAGGFFCRTVASAKDKGLAGDIFVVQYLKLGYVIHEFMHKLSGVTVKNMLGTFINEGITQYFTDRFLTEGKYDVLKDHNYGDNLACAKKIVSDTSEEMVADAYFKNDMKLINTLKDKLKLSTVTGLKPYFEKGRCLQ
;
A
#
# COMPACT_ATOMS: atom_id res chain seq x y z
N MET A 1 -35.05 -47.31 -22.91
CA MET A 1 -34.61 -47.70 -21.55
C MET A 1 -33.12 -48.00 -21.61
N PRO A 2 -32.26 -47.19 -20.98
CA PRO A 2 -30.83 -47.43 -21.03
C PRO A 2 -30.43 -48.48 -19.98
N GLN A 3 -29.64 -49.46 -20.41
CA GLN A 3 -29.15 -50.53 -19.55
C GLN A 3 -28.04 -50.03 -18.63
N ILE A 4 -28.19 -50.29 -17.33
CA ILE A 4 -27.22 -50.00 -16.28
C ILE A 4 -26.23 -51.16 -16.25
N THR A 5 -24.97 -50.91 -16.62
CA THR A 5 -23.89 -51.87 -16.47
C THR A 5 -23.31 -51.81 -15.06
N ALA A 6 -23.31 -52.95 -14.39
CA ALA A 6 -22.80 -53.12 -13.03
C ALA A 6 -21.26 -53.09 -13.02
N ASN A 7 -20.69 -52.14 -12.28
CA ASN A 7 -19.24 -52.07 -12.07
C ASN A 7 -18.78 -53.06 -11.00
N LYS A 8 -17.78 -53.84 -11.38
CA LYS A 8 -17.09 -54.89 -10.62
C LYS A 8 -16.23 -54.26 -9.52
N PRO A 9 -16.22 -54.76 -8.27
CA PRO A 9 -15.38 -54.23 -7.21
C PRO A 9 -13.90 -54.57 -7.46
N ALA A 10 -13.04 -53.55 -7.42
CA ALA A 10 -11.60 -53.69 -7.53
C ALA A 10 -11.01 -54.23 -6.23
N ALA A 11 -10.10 -55.20 -6.37
CA ALA A 11 -9.41 -55.88 -5.29
C ALA A 11 -8.55 -54.91 -4.46
N VAL A 12 -8.72 -55.00 -3.14
CA VAL A 12 -7.88 -54.34 -2.13
C VAL A 12 -6.50 -54.99 -2.18
N LYS A 13 -5.49 -54.22 -2.56
CA LYS A 13 -4.09 -54.65 -2.51
C LYS A 13 -3.57 -54.48 -1.08
N ASP A 14 -2.95 -55.55 -0.59
CA ASP A 14 -2.28 -55.61 0.70
C ASP A 14 -1.30 -54.45 0.90
N ILE A 15 -1.51 -53.73 2.00
CA ILE A 15 -0.66 -52.64 2.47
C ILE A 15 0.52 -53.27 3.19
N MET A 16 1.70 -53.15 2.59
CA MET A 16 2.96 -53.56 3.22
C MET A 16 3.25 -52.69 4.46
N PRO A 17 3.82 -53.26 5.54
CA PRO A 17 4.19 -52.51 6.73
C PRO A 17 5.32 -51.52 6.43
N VAL A 18 5.03 -50.24 6.68
CA VAL A 18 5.97 -49.13 6.56
C VAL A 18 7.07 -49.29 7.63
N PRO A 19 8.36 -49.29 7.26
CA PRO A 19 9.45 -49.35 8.24
C PRO A 19 9.50 -48.07 9.07
N ALA A 20 9.60 -48.25 10.40
CA ALA A 20 9.72 -47.16 11.36
C ALA A 20 10.97 -46.32 11.07
N GLN A 21 10.76 -45.15 10.47
CA GLN A 21 11.81 -44.14 10.34
C GLN A 21 12.14 -43.57 11.71
N ARG A 22 13.38 -43.80 12.16
CA ARG A 22 13.99 -43.15 13.31
C ARG A 22 13.87 -41.64 13.13
N ARG A 23 13.17 -40.98 14.07
CA ARG A 23 13.18 -39.53 14.22
C ARG A 23 14.60 -39.12 14.61
N SER A 24 15.30 -38.46 13.71
CA SER A 24 16.49 -37.68 14.03
C SER A 24 16.06 -36.52 14.92
N ASP A 25 16.72 -36.41 16.08
CA ASP A 25 16.54 -35.28 16.99
C ASP A 25 16.74 -33.96 16.24
N PRO A 26 15.83 -32.97 16.41
CA PRO A 26 16.02 -31.66 15.81
C PRO A 26 17.27 -31.03 16.43
N GLY A 27 18.32 -30.93 15.62
CA GLY A 27 19.58 -30.30 15.97
C GLY A 27 19.31 -28.91 16.55
N ILE A 28 19.80 -28.73 17.77
CA ILE A 28 19.89 -27.44 18.47
C ILE A 28 20.60 -26.48 17.53
N GLN A 29 19.86 -25.50 16.98
CA GLN A 29 20.46 -24.47 16.17
C GLN A 29 21.39 -23.62 17.05
N PRO A 30 22.59 -23.27 16.57
CA PRO A 30 23.53 -22.45 17.32
C PRO A 30 22.87 -21.10 17.61
N ALA A 31 22.79 -20.75 18.90
CA ALA A 31 22.24 -19.49 19.37
C ALA A 31 22.85 -18.32 18.59
N HIS A 32 22.01 -17.53 17.91
CA HIS A 32 22.44 -16.30 17.25
C HIS A 32 23.03 -15.37 18.30
N LYS A 33 24.35 -15.17 18.22
CA LYS A 33 25.10 -14.19 19.00
C LYS A 33 24.52 -12.82 18.68
N ILE A 34 23.73 -12.25 19.60
CA ILE A 34 23.29 -10.86 19.53
C ILE A 34 24.55 -10.01 19.63
N LEU A 35 24.96 -9.40 18.53
CA LEU A 35 26.05 -8.42 18.52
C LEU A 35 25.51 -7.15 19.19
N LEU A 36 25.76 -7.02 20.49
CA LEU A 36 25.54 -5.78 21.22
C LEU A 36 26.43 -4.72 20.59
N GLN A 37 25.82 -3.75 19.91
CA GLN A 37 26.51 -2.62 19.34
C GLN A 37 27.13 -1.81 20.48
N CYS A 38 28.47 -1.81 20.59
CA CYS A 38 29.19 -1.06 21.60
C CYS A 38 28.82 0.43 21.48
N LYS A 39 28.55 1.05 22.63
CA LYS A 39 28.25 2.48 22.71
C LYS A 39 29.33 3.31 22.01
N LEU A 40 28.89 4.35 21.31
CA LEU A 40 29.73 5.42 20.78
C LEU A 40 30.73 5.85 21.87
N SER A 41 32.03 5.73 21.56
CA SER A 41 33.08 6.26 22.40
C SER A 41 33.01 7.78 22.36
N ILE A 42 33.06 8.42 23.53
CA ILE A 42 33.22 9.88 23.63
C ILE A 42 34.57 10.23 22.98
N GLY A 43 34.59 11.26 22.14
CA GLY A 43 35.80 11.78 21.51
C GLY A 43 36.84 12.22 22.53
N ALA A 44 38.10 12.38 22.07
CA ALA A 44 39.13 12.97 22.92
C ALA A 44 38.75 14.41 23.27
N VAL A 45 39.18 14.91 24.43
CA VAL A 45 38.89 16.28 24.89
C VAL A 45 39.36 17.34 23.89
N ASP A 46 40.39 17.03 23.11
CA ASP A 46 40.97 17.91 22.09
C ASP A 46 40.60 17.48 20.65
N ASP A 47 39.44 16.84 20.45
CA ASP A 47 38.98 16.49 19.10
C ASP A 47 38.66 17.78 18.31
N PRO A 48 39.33 18.03 17.16
CA PRO A 48 39.07 19.21 16.34
C PRO A 48 37.61 19.32 15.87
N PHE A 49 36.85 18.22 15.81
CA PHE A 49 35.43 18.27 15.45
C PHE A 49 34.53 18.86 16.54
N GLU A 50 34.94 18.78 17.82
CA GLU A 50 34.19 19.42 18.92
C GLU A 50 34.32 20.96 18.83
N GLN A 51 35.47 21.47 18.39
CA GLN A 51 35.66 22.91 18.16
C GLN A 51 34.77 23.43 17.03
N GLU A 52 34.62 22.69 15.93
CA GLU A 52 33.73 23.07 14.83
C GLU A 52 32.26 23.06 15.27
N ALA A 53 31.87 22.09 16.13
CA ALA A 53 30.52 22.02 16.69
C ALA A 53 30.22 23.22 17.61
N ASP A 54 31.15 23.57 18.49
CA ASP A 54 31.03 24.73 19.37
C ASP A 54 30.95 26.05 18.58
N GLU A 55 31.78 26.23 17.56
CA GLU A 55 31.73 27.41 16.68
C GLU A 55 30.38 27.54 15.94
N MET A 56 29.84 26.42 15.45
CA MET A 56 28.53 26.38 14.81
C MET A 56 27.39 26.69 15.79
N ALA A 57 27.46 26.18 17.01
CA ALA A 57 26.50 26.50 18.07
C ALA A 57 26.55 28.00 18.41
N ASP A 58 27.74 28.57 18.55
CA ASP A 58 27.92 30.00 18.84
C ASP A 58 27.39 30.87 17.69
N LYS A 59 27.57 30.44 16.45
CA LYS A 59 27.02 31.10 15.26
C LYS A 59 25.49 31.07 15.22
N VAL A 60 24.87 29.95 15.58
CA VAL A 60 23.40 29.82 15.67
C VAL A 60 22.84 30.69 16.80
N MET A 61 23.52 30.72 17.95
CA MET A 61 23.09 31.52 19.11
C MET A 61 23.28 33.03 18.91
N ARG A 62 24.25 33.44 18.08
CA ARG A 62 24.48 34.84 17.72
C ARG A 62 23.81 35.29 16.44
N LEU A 63 23.10 34.40 15.73
CA LEU A 63 22.30 34.82 14.60
C LEU A 63 21.25 35.81 15.12
N PRO A 64 21.31 37.10 14.74
CA PRO A 64 20.31 38.06 15.18
C PRO A 64 18.96 37.56 14.67
N GLU A 65 17.93 37.62 15.52
CA GLU A 65 16.56 37.33 15.12
C GLU A 65 16.30 38.08 13.82
N GLN A 66 16.31 37.36 12.69
CA GLN A 66 15.97 37.95 11.42
C GLN A 66 14.56 38.47 11.62
N ASN A 67 14.41 39.79 11.52
CA ASN A 67 13.15 40.49 11.70
C ASN A 67 12.10 39.87 10.77
N PHE A 68 11.42 38.83 11.25
CA PHE A 68 10.23 38.31 10.63
C PHE A 68 9.23 39.43 10.79
N VAL A 69 9.10 40.25 9.76
CA VAL A 69 8.08 41.27 9.64
C VAL A 69 6.74 40.54 9.55
N GLN A 70 6.23 40.09 10.69
CA GLN A 70 4.84 39.80 10.89
C GLN A 70 4.15 41.16 10.86
N ARG A 71 3.65 41.53 9.68
CA ARG A 71 2.70 42.64 9.57
C ARG A 71 1.49 42.27 10.43
N LYS A 72 1.45 42.81 11.65
CA LYS A 72 0.23 42.87 12.45
C LYS A 72 -0.77 43.68 11.64
N CYS A 73 -1.74 43.00 11.02
CA CYS A 73 -2.96 43.66 10.56
C CYS A 73 -3.72 44.10 11.82
N ALA A 74 -3.83 45.42 12.00
CA ALA A 74 -4.67 46.04 13.00
C ALA A 74 -6.12 46.04 12.51
N GLN A 75 -6.82 44.91 12.68
CA GLN A 75 -8.28 44.82 12.83
C GLN A 75 -8.67 43.33 12.84
N ASP A 76 -8.94 42.79 14.03
CA ASP A 76 -10.09 41.92 14.30
C ASP A 76 -10.01 41.45 15.76
N GLU A 77 -10.37 42.35 16.67
CA GLU A 77 -10.77 42.01 18.04
C GLU A 77 -12.26 41.62 18.02
N ARG A 78 -12.57 40.40 17.58
CA ARG A 78 -13.77 39.70 18.03
C ARG A 78 -13.67 38.19 17.77
N GLU A 79 -13.95 37.45 18.85
CA GLU A 79 -14.15 36.00 18.92
C GLU A 79 -12.92 35.16 19.30
N GLU A 80 -12.58 35.28 20.59
CA GLU A 80 -11.99 34.20 21.37
C GLU A 80 -12.96 33.01 21.49
N ARG A 81 -12.46 31.83 21.08
CA ARG A 81 -12.76 30.46 21.55
C ARG A 81 -12.97 29.50 20.38
N ILE A 82 -11.87 29.03 19.77
CA ILE A 82 -11.67 27.64 19.32
C ILE A 82 -10.16 27.42 19.17
N GLN A 83 -9.64 26.56 20.05
CA GLN A 83 -8.47 25.68 19.95
C GLN A 83 -7.33 26.04 18.98
N HIS A 84 -6.17 26.31 19.58
CA HIS A 84 -4.85 26.24 18.98
C HIS A 84 -4.62 24.95 18.18
N SER A 85 -4.78 25.02 16.87
CA SER A 85 -4.10 24.12 15.93
C SER A 85 -3.04 24.97 15.23
N ALA A 86 -1.78 24.59 15.44
CA ALA A 86 -0.60 25.26 14.92
C ALA A 86 -0.77 25.64 13.43
N LEU A 87 -0.65 26.92 13.13
CA LEU A 87 -0.55 27.46 11.78
C LEU A 87 0.73 26.94 11.14
N ILE A 88 0.62 25.83 10.42
CA ILE A 88 1.66 25.36 9.51
C ILE A 88 1.86 26.50 8.49
N PRO A 89 3.09 27.00 8.29
CA PRO A 89 3.36 28.07 7.34
C PRO A 89 2.81 27.66 5.98
N PHE A 90 2.09 28.59 5.36
CA PHE A 90 1.45 28.45 4.05
C PHE A 90 2.52 28.13 3.01
N ILE A 91 2.82 26.85 2.84
CA ILE A 91 3.61 26.31 1.74
C ILE A 91 2.87 26.78 0.49
N GLN A 92 3.51 27.69 -0.27
CA GLN A 92 3.03 28.07 -1.60
C GLN A 92 2.70 26.77 -2.32
N LYS A 93 1.41 26.58 -2.64
CA LYS A 93 0.93 25.46 -3.46
C LYS A 93 1.70 25.52 -4.78
N LYS A 94 2.86 24.88 -4.81
CA LYS A 94 3.50 24.50 -6.05
C LYS A 94 2.50 23.52 -6.64
N GLU A 95 1.73 23.98 -7.61
CA GLU A 95 0.77 23.14 -8.32
C GLU A 95 1.56 21.95 -8.84
N PHE A 96 1.45 20.83 -8.11
CA PHE A 96 2.04 19.59 -8.54
C PHE A 96 1.24 19.23 -9.78
N LYS A 97 1.84 19.46 -10.96
CA LYS A 97 1.21 19.06 -12.21
C LYS A 97 0.93 17.58 -12.05
N SER A 98 -0.35 17.20 -12.11
CA SER A 98 -0.89 15.85 -11.98
C SER A 98 -0.21 14.81 -12.88
N THR A 99 0.54 15.26 -13.89
CA THR A 99 1.40 14.45 -14.76
C THR A 99 2.77 14.15 -14.17
N GLY A 100 3.06 14.58 -12.94
CA GLY A 100 4.33 14.42 -12.26
C GLY A 100 4.72 12.96 -12.11
N ARG A 101 5.99 12.68 -12.40
CA ARG A 101 6.63 11.39 -12.18
C ARG A 101 6.99 11.26 -10.69
N ALA A 102 6.93 10.04 -10.16
CA ALA A 102 7.27 9.76 -8.78
C ALA A 102 8.71 10.19 -8.46
N ASN A 103 8.90 10.87 -7.33
CA ASN A 103 10.15 11.41 -6.86
C ASN A 103 10.21 11.42 -5.33
N GLU A 104 11.28 11.95 -4.76
CA GLU A 104 11.47 12.03 -3.30
C GLU A 104 10.40 12.86 -2.57
N GLU A 105 9.73 13.78 -3.26
CA GLU A 105 8.62 14.59 -2.70
C GLU A 105 7.28 13.83 -2.68
N THR A 106 7.18 12.71 -3.42
CA THR A 106 5.93 11.96 -3.59
C THR A 106 5.33 11.45 -2.27
N PRO A 107 6.09 10.91 -1.31
CA PRO A 107 5.56 10.52 0.00
C PRO A 107 4.85 11.66 0.74
N ALA A 108 5.47 12.84 0.78
CA ALA A 108 4.90 14.00 1.48
C ALA A 108 3.57 14.43 0.85
N LEU A 109 3.52 14.47 -0.48
CA LEU A 109 2.31 14.79 -1.24
C LEU A 109 1.17 13.78 -0.97
N ILE A 110 1.51 12.49 -0.98
CA ILE A 110 0.54 11.42 -0.70
C ILE A 110 0.02 11.56 0.73
N ASN A 111 0.91 11.70 1.71
CA ASN A 111 0.52 11.84 3.11
C ASN A 111 -0.38 13.05 3.34
N GLU A 112 -0.03 14.21 2.78
CA GLU A 112 -0.85 15.41 2.88
C GLU A 112 -2.26 15.17 2.31
N THR A 113 -2.34 14.55 1.12
CA THR A 113 -3.61 14.25 0.46
C THR A 113 -4.42 13.23 1.25
N VAL A 114 -3.77 12.19 1.78
CA VAL A 114 -4.39 11.13 2.60
C VAL A 114 -5.00 11.71 3.87
N ILE A 115 -4.28 12.59 4.57
CA ILE A 115 -4.76 13.24 5.80
C ILE A 115 -5.98 14.12 5.52
N LYS A 116 -6.02 14.77 4.34
CA LYS A 116 -7.11 15.66 3.93
C LYS A 116 -8.28 14.95 3.24
N SER A 117 -8.12 13.67 2.88
CA SER A 117 -9.13 12.92 2.12
C SER A 117 -10.33 12.59 2.99
N SER A 118 -11.47 13.16 2.65
CA SER A 118 -12.77 12.81 3.23
C SER A 118 -13.19 11.39 2.88
N LEU A 119 -12.80 10.90 1.69
CA LEU A 119 -13.01 9.51 1.27
C LEU A 119 -12.31 8.54 2.23
N LEU A 120 -11.00 8.72 2.45
CA LEU A 120 -10.24 7.83 3.32
C LEU A 120 -10.61 8.02 4.79
N SER A 121 -10.81 9.24 5.28
CA SER A 121 -11.19 9.46 6.68
C SER A 121 -12.55 8.82 7.02
N LYS A 122 -13.44 8.67 6.03
CA LYS A 122 -14.74 8.00 6.21
C LYS A 122 -14.63 6.47 6.32
N TYR A 123 -13.75 5.85 5.53
CA TYR A 123 -13.72 4.40 5.37
C TYR A 123 -12.48 3.71 5.97
N VAL A 124 -11.40 4.45 6.16
CA VAL A 124 -10.13 3.96 6.70
C VAL A 124 -9.97 4.51 8.11
N GLY A 125 -9.88 3.63 9.09
CA GLY A 125 -9.67 4.04 10.48
C GLY A 125 -8.39 4.87 10.64
N GLY A 126 -8.42 5.89 11.49
CA GLY A 126 -7.31 6.83 11.67
C GLY A 126 -5.97 6.15 12.01
N ASP A 127 -6.00 5.06 12.77
CA ASP A 127 -4.79 4.28 13.11
C ASP A 127 -4.21 3.57 11.88
N LYS A 128 -5.07 3.05 10.99
CA LYS A 128 -4.64 2.44 9.73
C LYS A 128 -4.06 3.47 8.78
N ILE A 129 -4.64 4.67 8.72
CA ILE A 129 -4.07 5.80 7.96
C ILE A 129 -2.67 6.14 8.50
N LYS A 130 -2.53 6.35 9.81
CA LYS A 130 -1.25 6.68 10.45
C LYS A 130 -0.19 5.62 10.18
N ALA A 131 -0.54 4.33 10.30
CA ALA A 131 0.37 3.22 10.05
C ALA A 131 0.76 3.08 8.56
N ALA A 132 -0.06 3.60 7.65
CA ALA A 132 0.21 3.55 6.23
C ALA A 132 0.98 4.75 5.69
N LEU A 133 1.15 5.83 6.48
CA LEU A 133 1.88 7.02 6.04
C LEU A 133 3.27 6.66 5.51
N LEU A 134 3.60 7.28 4.39
CA LEU A 134 4.83 7.03 3.66
C LEU A 134 5.96 7.88 4.23
N ASN A 135 7.14 7.31 4.38
CA ASN A 135 8.33 8.01 4.81
C ASN A 135 9.54 7.48 4.02
N ALA A 136 10.72 8.06 4.24
CA ALA A 136 11.94 7.64 3.56
C ALA A 136 12.36 6.18 3.89
N GLU A 137 11.83 5.59 4.97
CA GLU A 137 12.16 4.22 5.36
C GLU A 137 11.29 3.19 4.64
N ASN A 138 10.05 3.55 4.27
CA ASN A 138 9.06 2.62 3.71
C ASN A 138 8.61 2.95 2.29
N PHE A 139 9.18 4.00 1.68
CA PHE A 139 8.93 4.41 0.30
C PHE A 139 10.26 4.62 -0.42
N HIS A 140 10.51 3.79 -1.42
CA HIS A 140 11.78 3.76 -2.12
C HIS A 140 11.55 4.10 -3.59
N VAL A 141 12.19 5.17 -4.06
CA VAL A 141 12.21 5.50 -5.48
C VAL A 141 13.41 4.80 -6.11
N ILE A 142 13.16 3.75 -6.89
CA ILE A 142 14.18 2.97 -7.57
C ILE A 142 14.47 3.60 -8.94
N GLN A 143 15.75 3.70 -9.30
CA GLN A 143 16.16 4.11 -10.64
C GLN A 143 16.07 2.94 -11.63
N ASN A 144 15.74 3.20 -12.90
CA ASN A 144 15.52 2.14 -13.91
C ASN A 144 16.67 1.12 -14.01
N TYR A 145 17.92 1.54 -13.81
CA TYR A 145 19.07 0.64 -13.92
C TYR A 145 19.21 -0.30 -12.71
N GLU A 146 18.67 0.09 -11.55
CA GLU A 146 18.73 -0.68 -10.30
C GLU A 146 17.75 -1.86 -10.33
N LEU A 147 16.73 -1.83 -11.20
CA LEU A 147 15.77 -2.92 -11.38
C LEU A 147 16.45 -4.28 -11.66
N LYS A 148 17.64 -4.27 -12.28
CA LYS A 148 18.42 -5.49 -12.54
C LYS A 148 18.83 -6.21 -11.25
N GLU A 149 19.06 -5.48 -10.17
CA GLU A 149 19.50 -6.04 -8.88
C GLU A 149 18.34 -6.67 -8.10
N TYR A 150 17.10 -6.31 -8.42
CA TYR A 150 15.91 -6.89 -7.80
C TYR A 150 15.42 -8.17 -8.51
N GLY A 151 16.12 -8.61 -9.56
CA GLY A 151 15.90 -9.88 -10.26
C GLY A 151 14.61 -9.93 -11.10
N ASP A 152 14.46 -11.02 -11.86
CA ASP A 152 13.38 -11.21 -12.84
C ASP A 152 11.96 -11.14 -12.25
N LYS A 153 11.82 -11.27 -10.93
CA LYS A 153 10.53 -11.20 -10.23
C LYS A 153 9.97 -9.79 -10.08
N CYS A 154 10.80 -8.76 -10.25
CA CYS A 154 10.33 -7.38 -10.41
C CYS A 154 9.86 -7.07 -11.84
N ASN A 155 10.12 -7.96 -12.81
CA ASN A 155 9.77 -7.81 -14.22
C ASN A 155 8.43 -8.45 -14.59
N GLN A 156 7.42 -8.43 -13.72
CA GLN A 156 6.10 -8.96 -14.09
C GLN A 156 5.32 -8.08 -15.08
N GLY A 157 5.87 -6.91 -15.45
CA GLY A 157 5.46 -6.16 -16.64
C GLY A 157 6.58 -6.15 -17.67
N ASN A 158 6.23 -6.24 -18.96
CA ASN A 158 7.14 -5.80 -20.02
C ASN A 158 7.48 -4.32 -19.75
N ILE A 159 8.75 -3.91 -19.83
CA ILE A 159 9.14 -2.49 -19.69
C ILE A 159 8.35 -1.59 -20.66
N ALA A 160 7.94 -2.13 -21.81
CA ALA A 160 7.07 -1.43 -22.76
C ALA A 160 5.60 -1.33 -22.32
N ASP A 161 5.15 -2.17 -21.38
CA ASP A 161 3.80 -2.23 -20.84
C ASP A 161 3.74 -1.46 -19.50
N ILE A 162 4.20 -0.20 -19.57
CA ILE A 162 4.31 0.77 -18.45
C ILE A 162 2.95 0.95 -17.73
N ALA A 163 1.87 0.55 -18.39
CA ALA A 163 0.51 0.50 -17.86
C ALA A 163 0.35 -0.41 -16.63
N GLY A 164 1.30 -1.32 -16.37
CA GLY A 164 1.27 -2.22 -15.23
C GLY A 164 1.83 -1.66 -13.93
N GLY A 165 2.61 -0.58 -13.95
CA GLY A 165 3.33 -0.08 -12.77
C GLY A 165 4.34 -1.11 -12.23
N PHE A 166 5.64 -0.80 -12.27
CA PHE A 166 6.63 -1.68 -11.65
C PHE A 166 6.54 -1.57 -10.14
N PHE A 167 5.93 -2.58 -9.51
CA PHE A 167 5.89 -2.69 -8.06
C PHE A 167 6.33 -4.06 -7.61
N CYS A 168 7.49 -4.09 -6.98
CA CYS A 168 8.02 -5.29 -6.40
C CYS A 168 7.32 -5.62 -5.07
N ARG A 169 6.01 -5.90 -5.09
CA ARG A 169 5.24 -6.30 -3.89
C ARG A 169 5.85 -7.50 -3.16
N THR A 170 6.56 -8.33 -3.91
CA THR A 170 7.22 -9.53 -3.42
C THR A 170 8.45 -9.79 -4.25
N VAL A 171 9.48 -8.93 -4.18
CA VAL A 171 10.80 -9.50 -4.37
C VAL A 171 10.94 -10.55 -3.27
N ALA A 172 11.17 -11.82 -3.61
CA ALA A 172 11.46 -12.82 -2.58
C ALA A 172 12.60 -12.32 -1.67
N SER A 173 13.55 -11.59 -2.27
CA SER A 173 14.62 -10.87 -1.57
C SER A 173 14.15 -9.72 -0.67
N ALA A 174 13.02 -9.05 -0.92
CA ALA A 174 12.50 -8.01 -0.03
C ALA A 174 12.01 -8.61 1.28
N LYS A 175 11.30 -9.75 1.22
CA LYS A 175 10.92 -10.48 2.44
C LYS A 175 12.15 -10.97 3.20
N ASP A 176 13.14 -11.50 2.49
CA ASP A 176 14.41 -11.94 3.08
C ASP A 176 15.24 -10.78 3.66
N LYS A 177 15.03 -9.56 3.15
CA LYS A 177 15.64 -8.31 3.64
C LYS A 177 14.78 -7.56 4.68
N GLY A 178 13.63 -8.11 5.09
CA GLY A 178 12.74 -7.47 6.07
C GLY A 178 11.94 -6.27 5.54
N LEU A 179 11.92 -6.04 4.23
CA LEU A 179 11.25 -4.91 3.56
C LEU A 179 9.78 -5.23 3.19
N ALA A 180 9.16 -6.15 3.91
CA ALA A 180 7.79 -6.55 3.64
C ALA A 180 6.82 -5.43 4.03
N GLY A 181 6.12 -4.84 3.05
CA GLY A 181 5.18 -3.75 3.26
C GLY A 181 5.67 -2.37 2.79
N ASP A 182 6.91 -2.31 2.32
CA ASP A 182 7.47 -1.12 1.67
C ASP A 182 6.89 -0.94 0.26
N ILE A 183 6.82 0.31 -0.17
CA ILE A 183 6.41 0.67 -1.53
C ILE A 183 7.68 1.02 -2.32
N PHE A 184 7.94 0.23 -3.36
CA PHE A 184 9.03 0.47 -4.30
C PHE A 184 8.45 1.02 -5.59
N VAL A 185 8.85 2.24 -5.96
CA VAL A 185 8.32 2.95 -7.12
C VAL A 185 9.44 3.27 -8.07
N VAL A 186 9.26 3.03 -9.36
CA VAL A 186 10.20 3.51 -10.37
C VAL A 186 10.02 5.02 -10.56
N GLN A 187 11.12 5.78 -10.60
CA GLN A 187 11.16 7.26 -10.70
C GLN A 187 10.33 7.88 -11.85
N TYR A 188 9.86 7.07 -12.80
CA TYR A 188 9.10 7.52 -13.97
C TYR A 188 7.61 7.19 -13.92
N LEU A 189 7.15 6.54 -12.86
CA LEU A 189 5.73 6.21 -12.70
C LEU A 189 4.90 7.45 -12.42
N LYS A 190 3.75 7.55 -13.08
CA LYS A 190 2.76 8.59 -12.80
C LYS A 190 2.22 8.43 -11.37
N LEU A 191 1.88 9.54 -10.73
CA LEU A 191 1.28 9.56 -9.39
C LEU A 191 0.12 8.56 -9.24
N GLY A 192 -0.74 8.42 -10.26
CA GLY A 192 -1.88 7.49 -10.22
C GLY A 192 -1.50 6.03 -9.95
N TYR A 193 -0.37 5.54 -10.49
CA TYR A 193 0.13 4.20 -10.19
C TYR A 193 0.60 4.07 -8.75
N VAL A 194 1.26 5.11 -8.23
CA VAL A 194 1.72 5.12 -6.84
C VAL A 194 0.53 5.09 -5.88
N ILE A 195 -0.50 5.88 -6.17
CA ILE A 195 -1.74 5.87 -5.40
C ILE A 195 -2.45 4.51 -5.51
N HIS A 196 -2.44 3.87 -6.68
CA HIS A 196 -3.01 2.53 -6.85
C HIS A 196 -2.42 1.54 -5.85
N GLU A 197 -1.10 1.47 -5.75
CA GLU A 197 -0.44 0.55 -4.82
C GLU A 197 -0.61 0.96 -3.36
N PHE A 198 -0.58 2.27 -3.10
CA PHE A 198 -0.91 2.78 -1.79
C PHE A 198 -2.32 2.35 -1.34
N MET A 199 -3.31 2.33 -2.25
CA MET A 199 -4.66 1.81 -1.95
C MET A 199 -4.64 0.33 -1.60
N HIS A 200 -3.83 -0.49 -2.28
CA HIS A 200 -3.64 -1.89 -1.87
C HIS A 200 -3.05 -2.02 -0.47
N LYS A 201 -2.10 -1.16 -0.07
CA LYS A 201 -1.55 -1.13 1.29
C LYS A 201 -2.62 -0.78 2.33
N LEU A 202 -3.58 0.07 1.97
CA LEU A 202 -4.74 0.39 2.78
C LEU A 202 -5.84 -0.69 2.76
N SER A 203 -5.81 -1.61 1.81
CA SER A 203 -6.84 -2.64 1.69
C SER A 203 -6.78 -3.70 2.80
N GLY A 204 -7.87 -4.41 2.99
CA GLY A 204 -7.97 -5.63 3.76
C GLY A 204 -7.81 -6.85 2.87
N VAL A 205 -7.70 -8.03 3.49
CA VAL A 205 -7.52 -9.29 2.76
C VAL A 205 -8.84 -9.89 2.27
N THR A 206 -9.99 -9.45 2.80
CA THR A 206 -11.31 -10.03 2.50
C THR A 206 -11.63 -9.99 1.01
N VAL A 207 -11.56 -8.82 0.37
CA VAL A 207 -11.88 -8.68 -1.06
C VAL A 207 -10.97 -9.56 -1.92
N LYS A 208 -9.66 -9.50 -1.71
CA LYS A 208 -8.69 -10.32 -2.45
C LYS A 208 -8.94 -11.83 -2.27
N ASN A 209 -9.18 -12.28 -1.04
CA ASN A 209 -9.36 -13.70 -0.74
C ASN A 209 -10.71 -14.24 -1.22
N MET A 210 -11.77 -13.43 -1.15
CA MET A 210 -13.14 -13.87 -1.41
C MET A 210 -13.61 -13.59 -2.83
N LEU A 211 -13.16 -12.49 -3.45
CA LEU A 211 -13.57 -12.05 -4.79
C LEU A 211 -12.46 -12.25 -5.85
N GLY A 212 -11.23 -12.58 -5.43
CA GLY A 212 -10.10 -12.83 -6.31
C GLY A 212 -9.39 -11.57 -6.78
N THR A 213 -8.27 -11.76 -7.48
CA THR A 213 -7.40 -10.68 -7.95
C THR A 213 -8.13 -9.75 -8.92
N PHE A 214 -8.94 -10.31 -9.84
CA PHE A 214 -9.64 -9.52 -10.85
C PHE A 214 -10.49 -8.39 -10.24
N ILE A 215 -11.33 -8.71 -9.26
CA ILE A 215 -12.15 -7.70 -8.56
C ILE A 215 -11.32 -6.83 -7.64
N ASN A 216 -10.30 -7.39 -6.99
CA ASN A 216 -9.41 -6.62 -6.13
C ASN A 216 -8.72 -5.48 -6.90
N GLU A 217 -8.15 -5.74 -8.08
CA GLU A 217 -7.53 -4.68 -8.91
C GLU A 217 -8.57 -3.64 -9.37
N GLY A 218 -9.77 -4.08 -9.73
CA GLY A 218 -10.85 -3.19 -10.15
C GLY A 218 -11.33 -2.25 -9.05
N ILE A 219 -11.55 -2.78 -7.83
CA ILE A 219 -11.94 -1.99 -6.67
C ILE A 219 -10.80 -1.06 -6.24
N THR A 220 -9.56 -1.52 -6.31
CA THR A 220 -8.39 -0.68 -6.05
C THR A 220 -8.38 0.51 -7.01
N GLN A 221 -8.43 0.26 -8.32
CA GLN A 221 -8.47 1.33 -9.31
C GLN A 221 -9.67 2.26 -9.13
N TYR A 222 -10.83 1.72 -8.75
CA TYR A 222 -12.01 2.54 -8.45
C TYR A 222 -11.74 3.54 -7.31
N PHE A 223 -11.19 3.10 -6.19
CA PHE A 223 -10.86 4.00 -5.07
C PHE A 223 -9.67 4.92 -5.38
N THR A 224 -8.72 4.49 -6.22
CA THR A 224 -7.65 5.34 -6.75
C THR A 224 -8.23 6.51 -7.55
N ASP A 225 -9.13 6.25 -8.50
CA ASP A 225 -9.77 7.29 -9.31
C ASP A 225 -10.54 8.28 -8.42
N ARG A 226 -11.26 7.78 -7.40
CA ARG A 226 -12.01 8.60 -6.45
C ARG A 226 -11.09 9.48 -5.62
N PHE A 227 -10.00 8.92 -5.11
CA PHE A 227 -9.00 9.65 -4.33
C PHE A 227 -8.29 10.73 -5.16
N LEU A 228 -7.86 10.41 -6.39
CA LEU A 228 -7.25 11.38 -7.30
C LEU A 228 -8.22 12.51 -7.63
N THR A 229 -9.48 12.18 -7.92
CA THR A 229 -10.53 13.17 -8.20
C THR A 229 -10.76 14.11 -7.02
N GLU A 230 -10.83 13.59 -5.79
CA GLU A 230 -10.95 14.38 -4.58
C GLU A 230 -9.76 15.34 -4.39
N GLY A 231 -8.55 14.85 -4.61
CA GLY A 231 -7.32 15.64 -4.57
C GLY A 231 -7.14 16.61 -5.74
N LYS A 232 -8.08 16.64 -6.70
CA LYS A 232 -8.01 17.41 -7.96
C LYS A 232 -6.79 17.06 -8.82
N TYR A 233 -6.37 15.80 -8.78
CA TYR A 233 -5.35 15.24 -9.66
C TYR A 233 -6.00 14.58 -10.88
N ASP A 234 -5.23 14.45 -11.96
CA ASP A 234 -5.68 13.69 -13.14
C ASP A 234 -5.85 12.22 -12.79
N VAL A 235 -7.00 11.68 -13.16
CA VAL A 235 -7.27 10.26 -13.10
C VAL A 235 -6.42 9.53 -14.14
N LEU A 236 -5.82 8.42 -13.72
CA LEU A 236 -5.00 7.57 -14.58
C LEU A 236 -5.89 6.94 -15.66
N LYS A 237 -5.59 7.17 -16.95
CA LYS A 237 -6.36 6.62 -18.07
C LYS A 237 -5.64 5.54 -18.85
N ASP A 238 -4.32 5.47 -18.74
CA ASP A 238 -3.44 4.57 -19.49
C ASP A 238 -3.12 3.28 -18.71
N HIS A 239 -4.11 2.70 -18.04
CA HIS A 239 -3.95 1.46 -17.29
C HIS A 239 -4.65 0.29 -17.97
N ASN A 240 -4.20 -0.94 -17.70
CA ASN A 240 -4.81 -2.16 -18.26
C ASN A 240 -6.00 -2.70 -17.44
N TYR A 241 -6.47 -1.98 -16.41
CA TYR A 241 -7.58 -2.39 -15.53
C TYR A 241 -8.99 -2.14 -16.10
N GLY A 242 -9.16 -1.94 -17.41
CA GLY A 242 -10.44 -1.52 -18.01
C GLY A 242 -11.62 -2.39 -17.59
N ASP A 243 -11.52 -3.71 -17.83
CA ASP A 243 -12.58 -4.67 -17.51
C ASP A 243 -12.76 -4.84 -15.99
N ASN A 244 -11.66 -4.83 -15.24
CA ASN A 244 -11.69 -4.90 -13.77
C ASN A 244 -12.46 -3.70 -13.18
N LEU A 245 -12.13 -2.50 -13.63
CA LEU A 245 -12.73 -1.24 -13.18
C LEU A 245 -14.20 -1.13 -13.60
N ALA A 246 -14.53 -1.53 -14.83
CA ALA A 246 -15.90 -1.62 -15.29
C ALA A 246 -16.73 -2.54 -14.38
N CYS A 247 -16.15 -3.69 -14.00
CA CYS A 247 -16.84 -4.60 -13.11
C CYS A 247 -16.97 -4.08 -11.68
N ALA A 248 -15.94 -3.44 -11.14
CA ALA A 248 -16.01 -2.80 -9.83
C ALA A 248 -17.09 -1.71 -9.78
N LYS A 249 -17.19 -0.87 -10.82
CA LYS A 249 -18.26 0.13 -10.96
C LYS A 249 -19.64 -0.50 -11.00
N LYS A 250 -19.80 -1.64 -11.69
CA LYS A 250 -21.06 -2.40 -11.69
C LYS A 250 -21.39 -2.93 -10.30
N ILE A 251 -20.44 -3.49 -9.56
CA ILE A 251 -20.65 -3.93 -8.17
C ILE A 251 -21.09 -2.77 -7.28
N VAL A 252 -20.43 -1.60 -7.38
CA VAL A 252 -20.81 -0.40 -6.63
C VAL A 252 -22.24 0.04 -6.97
N SER A 253 -22.59 0.09 -8.26
CA SER A 253 -23.94 0.44 -8.73
C SER A 253 -25.01 -0.54 -8.25
N ASP A 254 -24.67 -1.82 -8.18
CA ASP A 254 -25.56 -2.91 -7.82
C ASP A 254 -25.67 -3.13 -6.30
N THR A 255 -24.82 -2.45 -5.52
CA THR A 255 -24.77 -2.50 -4.05
C THR A 255 -24.73 -1.06 -3.50
N SER A 256 -23.56 -0.59 -3.03
CA SER A 256 -23.30 0.80 -2.67
C SER A 256 -21.79 1.04 -2.51
N GLU A 257 -21.33 2.28 -2.69
CA GLU A 257 -19.92 2.65 -2.47
C GLU A 257 -19.48 2.32 -1.03
N GLU A 258 -20.33 2.57 -0.04
CA GLU A 258 -20.07 2.28 1.37
C GLU A 258 -19.87 0.78 1.64
N MET A 259 -20.73 -0.08 1.10
CA MET A 259 -20.58 -1.53 1.26
C MET A 259 -19.29 -2.05 0.61
N VAL A 260 -18.92 -1.50 -0.55
CA VAL A 260 -17.65 -1.84 -1.20
C VAL A 260 -16.46 -1.35 -0.39
N ALA A 261 -16.51 -0.12 0.12
CA ALA A 261 -15.45 0.47 0.93
C ALA A 261 -15.24 -0.29 2.25
N ASP A 262 -16.31 -0.64 2.95
CA ASP A 262 -16.23 -1.38 4.21
C ASP A 262 -15.64 -2.79 4.00
N ALA A 263 -16.04 -3.48 2.93
CA ALA A 263 -15.44 -4.76 2.59
C ALA A 263 -13.96 -4.63 2.23
N TYR A 264 -13.61 -3.60 1.47
CA TYR A 264 -12.25 -3.38 0.97
C TYR A 264 -11.29 -2.86 2.04
N PHE A 265 -11.68 -1.90 2.88
CA PHE A 265 -10.78 -1.28 3.86
C PHE A 265 -10.90 -1.90 5.27
N LYS A 266 -12.09 -2.38 5.66
CA LYS A 266 -12.41 -2.86 7.02
C LYS A 266 -12.62 -4.37 7.12
N ASN A 267 -12.44 -5.12 6.02
CA ASN A 267 -12.69 -6.57 5.95
C ASN A 267 -14.15 -6.97 6.22
N ASP A 268 -15.11 -6.07 6.07
CA ASP A 268 -16.53 -6.35 6.32
C ASP A 268 -17.09 -7.39 5.32
N MET A 269 -17.93 -8.30 5.81
CA MET A 269 -18.45 -9.44 5.01
C MET A 269 -19.81 -9.16 4.35
N LYS A 270 -20.44 -8.01 4.57
CA LYS A 270 -21.77 -7.67 4.05
C LYS A 270 -21.79 -7.65 2.52
N LEU A 271 -20.75 -7.09 1.89
CA LEU A 271 -20.61 -7.15 0.43
C LEU A 271 -20.59 -8.59 -0.07
N ILE A 272 -19.75 -9.42 0.53
CA ILE A 272 -19.52 -10.81 0.12
C ILE A 272 -20.84 -11.61 0.20
N ASN A 273 -21.58 -11.46 1.29
CA ASN A 273 -22.87 -12.12 1.46
C ASN A 273 -23.91 -11.60 0.45
N THR A 274 -23.97 -10.29 0.24
CA THR A 274 -24.88 -9.67 -0.74
C THR A 274 -24.61 -10.16 -2.16
N LEU A 275 -23.34 -10.23 -2.57
CA LEU A 275 -22.96 -10.75 -3.89
C LEU A 275 -23.24 -12.24 -4.03
N LYS A 276 -23.02 -13.05 -2.99
CA LYS A 276 -23.36 -14.48 -2.97
C LYS A 276 -24.85 -14.69 -3.21
N ASP A 277 -25.70 -13.96 -2.50
CA ASP A 277 -27.15 -14.07 -2.62
C ASP A 277 -27.63 -13.58 -4.01
N LYS A 278 -27.10 -12.45 -4.49
CA LYS A 278 -27.43 -11.89 -5.81
C LYS A 278 -27.05 -12.82 -6.96
N LEU A 279 -25.91 -13.50 -6.85
CA LEU A 279 -25.44 -14.48 -7.82
C LEU A 279 -26.03 -15.89 -7.62
N LYS A 280 -26.90 -16.08 -6.61
CA LYS A 280 -27.52 -17.37 -6.26
C LYS A 280 -26.47 -18.47 -6.04
N LEU A 281 -25.34 -18.12 -5.45
CA LEU A 281 -24.28 -19.06 -5.11
C LEU A 281 -24.61 -19.74 -3.78
N SER A 282 -24.33 -21.04 -3.68
CA SER A 282 -24.57 -21.80 -2.43
C SER A 282 -23.62 -21.38 -1.30
N THR A 283 -22.39 -20.99 -1.63
CA THR A 283 -21.35 -20.59 -0.66
C THR A 283 -20.59 -19.34 -1.12
N VAL A 284 -20.05 -18.60 -0.16
CA VAL A 284 -19.17 -17.44 -0.44
C VAL A 284 -17.88 -17.84 -1.17
N THR A 285 -17.42 -19.09 -1.02
CA THR A 285 -16.24 -19.61 -1.73
C THR A 285 -16.46 -19.74 -3.24
N GLY A 286 -17.72 -19.73 -3.70
CA GLY A 286 -18.06 -19.71 -5.13
C GLY A 286 -17.82 -18.36 -5.81
N LEU A 287 -17.62 -17.27 -5.07
CA LEU A 287 -17.46 -15.93 -5.63
C LEU A 287 -16.12 -15.77 -6.35
N LYS A 288 -15.02 -16.19 -5.73
CA LYS A 288 -13.68 -16.13 -6.33
C LYS A 288 -13.61 -16.79 -7.71
N PRO A 289 -13.97 -18.07 -7.90
CA PRO A 289 -13.97 -18.69 -9.24
C PRO A 289 -15.07 -18.14 -10.17
N TYR A 290 -16.05 -17.39 -9.64
CA TYR A 290 -16.98 -16.65 -10.48
C TYR A 290 -16.26 -15.52 -11.20
N PHE A 291 -15.63 -14.64 -10.44
CA PHE A 291 -14.97 -13.44 -10.94
C PHE A 291 -13.61 -13.68 -11.61
N GLU A 292 -12.84 -14.69 -11.18
CA GLU A 292 -11.53 -14.99 -11.79
C GLU A 292 -11.63 -15.44 -13.26
N LYS A 293 -12.83 -15.82 -13.72
CA LYS A 293 -13.10 -16.08 -15.15
C LYS A 293 -13.36 -14.80 -15.96
N GLY A 294 -13.07 -13.62 -15.41
CA GLY A 294 -13.37 -12.31 -16.00
C GLY A 294 -14.88 -12.02 -16.09
N ARG A 295 -15.72 -12.80 -15.40
CA ARG A 295 -17.17 -12.59 -15.41
C ARG A 295 -17.52 -11.44 -14.48
N CYS A 296 -18.41 -10.57 -14.93
CA CYS A 296 -19.03 -9.56 -14.09
C CYS A 296 -20.51 -9.84 -13.86
N LEU A 297 -21.11 -9.12 -12.91
CA LEU A 297 -22.56 -9.05 -12.73
C LEU A 297 -23.20 -8.61 -14.06
N GLN A 298 -24.19 -9.38 -14.51
CA GLN A 298 -25.01 -9.06 -15.68
C GLN A 298 -26.09 -8.04 -15.31
#